data_AF-A0A377TUS4-F1
#
_entry.id   AF-A0A377TUS4-F1
#
_cell.length_a   1.000
_cell.length_b   1.000
_cell.length_c   1.000
_cell.angle_alpha   90.00
_cell.angle_beta   90.00
_cell.angle_gamma   90.00
#
_symmetry.space_group_name_H-M   'P 1'
#
loop_
_entity.id
_entity.type
_entity.pdbx_description
1 polymer ?
#
loop_
_entity_poly.entity_id
_entity_poly.type
_entity_poly.pdbx_seq_one_letter_code
_entity_poly.pdbx_strand_id
1 'polypeptide(L)' 'MSVFHSDLFRQQALIAGSWRDAADGTTLAVSNPSTGATLGQIPIWGVRKRNRQWMPPRPRCRTGAH' A
#
# COMPACT_ATOMS: atom_id res chain seq x y z
N MET A 1 4.30 -21.31 13.13
CA MET A 1 3.54 -20.09 13.46
C MET A 1 3.64 -19.12 12.29
N SER A 2 2.51 -18.64 11.80
CA SER A 2 2.45 -17.74 10.63
C SER A 2 2.53 -16.29 11.09
N VAL A 3 3.34 -15.48 10.41
CA VAL A 3 3.51 -14.05 10.73
C VAL A 3 2.21 -13.26 10.62
N PHE A 4 1.26 -13.70 9.78
CA PHE A 4 -0.06 -13.09 9.63
C PHE A 4 -0.92 -13.17 10.89
N HIS A 5 -0.61 -14.10 11.81
CA HIS A 5 -1.33 -14.28 13.07
C HIS A 5 -0.48 -13.81 14.27
N SER A 6 0.48 -12.92 14.05
CA SER A 6 1.36 -12.38 15.08
C SER A 6 1.13 -10.88 15.28
N ASP A 7 1.46 -10.38 16.46
CA ASP A 7 1.38 -8.95 16.80
C ASP A 7 2.32 -8.04 15.98
N LEU A 8 3.25 -8.63 15.22
CA LEU A 8 4.14 -7.92 14.31
C LEU A 8 3.41 -7.53 13.01
N PHE A 9 2.45 -8.34 12.55
CA PHE A 9 1.68 -8.01 11.36
C PHE A 9 0.54 -7.08 11.75
N ARG A 10 0.66 -5.79 11.39
CA ARG A 10 -0.31 -4.75 11.73
C ARG A 10 -0.83 -4.05 10.49
N GLN A 11 -2.10 -3.67 10.59
CA GLN A 11 -2.89 -3.05 9.54
C GLN A 11 -3.40 -1.66 9.97
N GLN A 12 -2.71 -1.04 10.92
CA GLN A 12 -3.03 0.27 11.51
C GLN A 12 -1.80 1.18 11.44
N ALA A 13 -2.00 2.49 11.56
CA ALA A 13 -0.90 3.46 11.62
C ALA A 13 -0.55 3.77 13.08
N LEU A 14 0.74 3.84 13.42
CA LEU A 14 1.20 4.30 14.72
C LEU A 14 1.32 5.83 14.71
N ILE A 15 0.36 6.52 15.34
CA ILE A 15 0.27 7.99 15.39
C ILE A 15 0.22 8.42 16.85
N ALA A 16 1.15 9.30 17.26
CA ALA A 16 1.27 9.78 18.63
C ALA A 16 1.32 8.64 19.68
N GLY A 17 2.05 7.56 19.36
CA GLY A 17 2.19 6.39 20.24
C GLY A 17 0.98 5.46 20.30
N SER A 18 -0.07 5.71 19.52
CA SER A 18 -1.27 4.87 19.45
C SER A 18 -1.46 4.27 18.06
N TRP A 19 -1.86 2.99 18.00
CA TRP A 19 -2.30 2.37 16.76
C TRP A 19 -3.71 2.85 16.41
N ARG A 20 -3.91 3.34 15.19
CA ARG A 20 -5.14 3.98 14.75
C ARG A 20 -5.49 3.66 13.30
N ASP A 21 -6.78 3.51 13.04
CA ASP A 21 -7.38 3.44 11.71
C ASP A 21 -7.61 4.83 11.14
N ALA A 22 -7.72 4.94 9.81
CA ALA A 22 -8.04 6.21 9.16
C ALA A 22 -9.36 6.80 9.69
N ALA A 23 -9.40 8.12 9.88
CA ALA A 23 -10.57 8.80 10.44
C ALA A 23 -11.85 8.60 9.60
N ASP A 24 -11.72 8.39 8.29
CA ASP A 24 -12.79 8.11 7.35
C ASP A 24 -12.92 6.61 6.98
N GLY A 25 -12.15 5.75 7.65
CA GLY A 25 -12.09 4.31 7.37
C GLY A 25 -11.43 3.96 6.03
N THR A 26 -10.81 4.91 5.32
CA THR A 26 -10.18 4.64 4.03
C THR A 26 -8.92 3.78 4.18
N THR A 27 -8.84 2.69 3.42
CA THR A 27 -7.70 1.76 3.44
C THR A 27 -7.12 1.49 2.05
N LEU A 28 -5.82 1.16 1.99
CA LEU A 28 -5.10 0.71 0.80
C LEU A 28 -4.75 -0.77 0.92
N ALA A 29 -5.03 -1.56 -0.12
CA ALA A 29 -4.58 -2.95 -0.20
C ALA A 29 -3.06 -3.01 -0.47
N VAL A 30 -2.37 -3.85 0.29
CA VAL A 30 -0.95 -4.20 0.10
C VAL A 30 -0.89 -5.54 -0.60
N SER A 31 -0.22 -5.60 -1.75
CA SER A 31 -0.11 -6.80 -2.57
C SER A 31 1.34 -7.29 -2.65
N ASN A 32 1.53 -8.61 -2.70
CA ASN A 32 2.81 -9.22 -2.96
C ASN A 32 3.21 -8.96 -4.44
N PRO A 33 4.35 -8.32 -4.72
CA PRO A 33 4.74 -7.96 -6.08
C PRO A 33 5.09 -9.16 -6.96
N SER A 34 5.43 -10.32 -6.37
CA SER A 34 5.82 -11.53 -7.10
C SER A 34 4.62 -12.42 -7.46
N THR A 35 3.52 -12.33 -6.71
CA THR A 35 2.34 -13.21 -6.89
C THR A 35 1.04 -12.46 -7.16
N GLY A 36 1.00 -11.16 -6.90
CA GLY A 36 -0.21 -10.34 -6.95
C GLY A 36 -1.17 -10.56 -5.78
N ALA A 37 -0.91 -11.53 -4.89
CA ALA A 37 -1.80 -11.84 -3.77
C ALA A 37 -1.87 -10.69 -2.77
N THR A 38 -3.07 -10.37 -2.27
CA THR A 38 -3.27 -9.38 -1.22
C THR A 38 -2.75 -9.92 0.11
N LEU A 39 -1.85 -9.17 0.74
CA LEU A 39 -1.27 -9.47 2.04
C LEU A 39 -2.10 -8.85 3.17
N GLY A 40 -2.67 -7.67 2.93
CA GLY A 40 -3.42 -6.94 3.95
C GLY A 40 -3.89 -5.58 3.50
N GLN A 41 -4.44 -4.81 4.44
CA GLN A 41 -4.87 -3.43 4.23
C GLN A 41 -4.20 -2.48 5.23
N ILE A 42 -3.94 -1.24 4.83
CA ILE A 42 -3.38 -0.20 5.70
C ILE A 42 -4.22 1.07 5.62
N PRO A 43 -4.37 1.86 6.69
CA PRO A 43 -5.13 3.10 6.67
C PRO A 43 -4.44 4.17 5.81
N ILE A 44 -5.23 4.93 5.06
CA ILE A 44 -4.73 6.06 4.27
C ILE A 44 -4.97 7.35 5.04
N TRP A 45 -3.89 7.96 5.52
CA TRP A 45 -3.93 9.28 6.13
C TRP A 45 -3.39 10.33 5.16
N GLY A 46 -4.15 11.40 4.90
CA GLY A 46 -3.64 12.59 4.21
C GLY A 46 -3.80 12.64 2.68
N VAL A 47 -4.65 11.81 2.07
CA VAL A 47 -4.91 11.93 0.61
C VAL A 47 -6.39 11.74 0.30
N ARG A 48 -7.11 12.87 0.16
CA ARG A 48 -8.31 12.91 -0.69
C ARG A 48 -7.91 12.34 -2.05
N LYS A 49 -8.53 11.22 -2.47
CA LYS A 49 -8.23 10.43 -3.69
C LYS A 49 -7.31 11.16 -4.68
N ARG A 50 -6.02 10.81 -4.69
CA ARG A 50 -5.15 11.15 -5.83
C ARG A 50 -5.47 10.15 -6.93
N ASN A 51 -6.27 10.60 -7.90
CA ASN A 51 -6.49 9.89 -9.16
C ASN A 51 -5.13 9.53 -9.78
N ARG A 52 -5.11 8.48 -10.61
CA ARG A 52 -4.00 7.83 -11.34
C ARG A 52 -2.92 8.73 -12.01
N GLN A 53 -3.06 10.05 -11.94
CA GLN A 53 -2.22 11.08 -12.54
C GLN A 53 -0.77 11.09 -12.03
N TRP A 54 -0.48 10.55 -10.84
CA TRP A 54 0.88 10.50 -10.28
C TRP A 54 1.65 9.22 -10.63
N MET A 55 1.14 8.36 -11.53
CA MET A 55 1.99 7.34 -12.14
C MET A 55 2.92 8.04 -13.15
N PRO A 56 4.25 8.09 -12.92
CA PRO A 56 5.15 8.46 -14.00
C PRO A 56 4.93 7.46 -15.15
N PRO A 57 5.00 7.90 -16.42
CA PRO A 57 4.89 6.99 -17.54
C PRO A 57 5.93 5.88 -17.37
N ARG A 58 5.52 4.62 -17.54
CA ARG A 58 6.45 3.49 -17.53
C ARG A 58 7.57 3.81 -18.54
N PRO A 59 8.85 3.68 -18.18
CA PRO A 59 9.91 3.86 -19.15
C PRO A 59 9.62 2.92 -20.31
N ARG A 60 9.36 3.47 -21.50
CA ARG A 60 9.32 2.67 -22.71
C ARG A 60 10.72 2.07 -22.84
N CYS A 61 10.85 0.77 -22.64
CA CYS A 61 12.03 0.05 -23.08
C CYS A 61 12.20 0.40 -24.56
N ARG A 62 13.20 1.21 -24.88
CA ARG A 62 13.57 1.55 -26.25
C ARG A 62 14.23 0.30 -26.82
N THR A 63 13.44 -0.66 -27.27
CA THR A 63 13.93 -1.74 -28.11
C THR A 63 14.44 -1.11 -29.42
N GLY A 64 15.77 -1.15 -29.57
CA GLY A 64 16.60 -1.15 -30.78
C GLY A 64 16.16 -0.37 -32.03
N ALA A 65 17.03 0.54 -32.47
CA ALA A 65 17.41 0.70 -33.89
C ALA A 65 18.58 1.69 -33.99
N HIS A 66 19.80 1.15 -34.17
CA HIS A 66 20.82 1.47 -35.16
C HIS A 66 22.19 0.95 -34.69
#